data_AF-A0A966VK84-F1
#
_entry.id   AF-A0A966VK84-F1
#
_cell.length_a   1.000
_cell.length_b   1.000
_cell.length_c   1.000
_cell.angle_alpha   90.00
_cell.angle_beta   90.00
_cell.angle_gamma   90.00
#
_symmetry.space_group_name_H-M   'P 1'
#
loop_
_entity.id
_entity.type
_entity.pdbx_description
1 polymer ?
#
loop_
_entity_poly.entity_id
_entity_poly.type
_entity_poly.pdbx_seq_one_letter_code
_entity_poly.pdbx_strand_id
1 'polypeptide(L)'
;MKFEAPKGQRIKRYGMGVTIMTGHWAWLYEEKRWADWVKEDCCGKSRSSHAPCRTIRAFRRMLKKNPQLPRGSIVWVNRYIGHNAIA
;
A
#
# COMPACT_ATOMS: atom_id res chain seq x y z
N MET A 1 7.26 8.26 -7.43
CA MET A 1 6.56 8.39 -6.13
C MET A 1 6.31 9.86 -5.86
N LYS A 2 5.06 10.22 -5.61
CA LYS A 2 4.58 11.57 -5.32
C LYS A 2 4.21 11.64 -3.84
N PHE A 3 4.58 12.71 -3.17
CA PHE A 3 4.20 12.98 -1.78
C PHE A 3 3.15 14.09 -1.76
N GLU A 4 2.10 13.92 -0.96
CA GLU A 4 1.08 14.95 -0.77
C GLU A 4 1.47 16.00 0.26
N ALA A 5 2.50 15.71 1.08
CA ALA A 5 2.97 16.61 2.12
C ALA A 5 3.22 18.02 1.56
N PRO A 6 2.77 19.09 2.27
CA PRO A 6 3.00 20.46 1.83
C PRO A 6 4.47 20.73 1.53
N LYS A 7 4.74 21.54 0.50
CA LYS A 7 6.11 21.91 0.12
C LYS A 7 6.85 22.50 1.32
N GLY A 8 8.07 22.03 1.57
CA GLY A 8 8.88 22.43 2.73
C GLY A 8 8.61 21.63 4.01
N GLN A 9 7.57 20.78 4.05
CA GLN A 9 7.32 19.88 5.17
C GLN A 9 7.81 18.46 4.90
N ARG A 10 8.32 17.81 5.95
CA ARG A 10 8.62 16.38 5.92
C ARG A 10 7.34 15.57 6.05
N ILE A 11 7.31 14.41 5.39
CA ILE A 11 6.21 13.45 5.58
C ILE A 11 6.21 12.94 7.03
N LYS A 12 5.03 12.95 7.66
CA LYS A 12 4.88 12.50 9.05
C LYS A 12 5.10 10.99 9.14
N ARG A 13 5.69 10.52 10.23
CA ARG A 13 6.06 9.10 10.45
C ARG A 13 4.88 8.15 10.72
N TYR A 14 3.66 8.65 10.78
CA TYR A 14 2.48 7.92 11.26
C TYR A 14 1.72 7.24 10.10
N GLY A 15 2.37 6.25 9.48
CA GLY A 15 1.75 5.42 8.45
C GLY A 15 0.68 4.50 9.02
N MET A 16 -0.47 4.44 8.36
CA MET A 16 -1.55 3.52 8.67
C MET A 16 -1.40 2.21 7.89
N GLY A 17 -1.10 2.31 6.60
CA GLY A 17 -1.04 1.15 5.73
C GLY A 17 -0.77 1.50 4.28
N VAL A 18 -0.93 0.50 3.42
CA VAL A 18 -0.94 0.67 1.98
C VAL A 18 -2.25 0.15 1.45
N THR A 19 -2.88 0.93 0.59
CA THR A 19 -4.05 0.54 -0.20
C THR A 19 -3.72 0.62 -1.67
N ILE A 20 -4.39 -0.20 -2.47
CA ILE A 20 -4.28 -0.18 -3.94
C ILE A 20 -5.66 0.25 -4.45
N MET A 21 -5.71 1.42 -5.08
CA MET A 21 -6.98 2.06 -5.45
C MET A 21 -7.59 1.50 -6.74
N THR A 22 -6.85 0.66 -7.47
CA THR A 22 -7.27 0.12 -8.77
C THR A 22 -6.95 -1.37 -8.88
N GLY A 23 -7.79 -2.09 -9.63
CA GLY A 23 -7.61 -3.52 -9.88
C GLY A 23 -8.15 -4.38 -8.75
N HIS A 24 -7.80 -5.66 -8.79
CA HIS A 24 -8.38 -6.70 -7.93
C HIS A 24 -7.39 -7.22 -6.89
N TRP A 25 -6.66 -6.30 -6.26
CA TRP A 25 -5.59 -6.65 -5.33
C TRP A 25 -6.08 -6.73 -3.89
N ALA A 26 -5.78 -7.83 -3.23
CA ALA A 26 -6.04 -8.06 -1.83
C ALA A 26 -4.73 -8.37 -1.10
N TRP A 27 -4.58 -7.80 0.10
CA TRP A 27 -3.57 -8.26 1.04
C TRP A 27 -4.08 -9.52 1.73
N LEU A 28 -3.32 -10.61 1.63
CA LEU A 28 -3.56 -11.86 2.34
C LEU A 28 -2.77 -11.85 3.65
N TYR A 29 -3.44 -12.00 4.79
CA TYR A 29 -2.80 -11.84 6.11
C TYR A 29 -1.88 -13.00 6.46
N GLU A 30 -2.31 -14.21 6.16
CA GLU A 30 -1.61 -15.46 6.45
C GLU A 30 -0.30 -15.52 5.66
N GLU A 31 -0.35 -15.13 4.39
CA GLU A 31 0.80 -15.20 3.47
C GLU A 31 1.64 -13.92 3.44
N LYS A 32 1.13 -12.83 4.05
CA LYS A 32 1.77 -11.51 4.09
C LYS A 32 2.20 -11.04 2.69
N ARG A 33 1.31 -11.15 1.71
CA ARG A 33 1.54 -10.68 0.33
C ARG A 33 0.28 -10.12 -0.31
N TRP A 34 0.48 -9.41 -1.40
CA TRP A 34 -0.60 -9.01 -2.30
C TRP A 34 -0.92 -10.14 -3.28
N ALA A 35 -2.20 -10.38 -3.50
CA ALA A 35 -2.73 -11.33 -4.47
C ALA A 35 -3.79 -10.64 -5.34
N ASP A 36 -3.83 -11.01 -6.62
CA ASP A 36 -4.91 -10.62 -7.52
C ASP A 36 -6.05 -11.63 -7.34
N TRP A 37 -7.10 -11.26 -6.61
CA TRP A 37 -8.17 -12.19 -6.23
C TRP A 37 -9.03 -12.65 -7.40
N VAL A 38 -8.86 -12.07 -8.60
CA VAL A 38 -9.55 -12.55 -9.82
C VAL A 38 -8.74 -13.66 -10.48
N LYS A 39 -7.42 -13.61 -10.37
CA LYS A 39 -6.50 -14.59 -10.97
C LYS A 39 -6.14 -15.72 -10.02
N GLU A 40 -6.30 -15.51 -8.72
CA GLU A 40 -5.94 -16.47 -7.69
C GLU A 40 -7.16 -16.85 -6.86
N ASP A 41 -7.36 -18.15 -6.65
CA ASP A 41 -8.34 -18.64 -5.68
C ASP A 41 -7.92 -18.22 -4.26
N CYS A 42 -8.64 -17.24 -3.74
CA CYS A 42 -8.47 -16.70 -2.41
C CYS A 42 -9.58 -17.18 -1.44
N CYS A 43 -10.35 -18.21 -1.81
CA CYS A 43 -11.42 -18.75 -0.98
C CYS A 43 -10.88 -19.22 0.38
N GLY A 44 -11.56 -18.85 1.47
CA GLY A 44 -11.15 -19.21 2.83
C GLY A 44 -9.95 -18.44 3.40
N LYS A 45 -9.31 -17.54 2.65
CA LYS A 45 -8.17 -16.74 3.14
C LYS A 45 -8.63 -15.40 3.70
N SER A 46 -8.05 -14.96 4.83
CA SER A 46 -8.32 -13.64 5.39
C SER A 46 -7.69 -12.57 4.51
N ARG A 47 -8.53 -11.68 3.96
CA ARG A 47 -8.09 -10.66 2.99
C ARG A 47 -8.54 -9.26 3.36
N SER A 48 -7.75 -8.26 2.96
CA SER A 48 -8.06 -6.85 3.14
C SER A 48 -7.63 -6.03 1.94
N SER A 49 -8.31 -4.91 1.69
CA SER A 49 -7.83 -3.89 0.74
C SER A 49 -6.62 -3.11 1.28
N HIS A 50 -6.28 -3.29 2.55
CA HIS A 50 -5.21 -2.58 3.25
C HIS A 50 -4.15 -3.54 3.81
N ALA A 51 -2.90 -3.33 3.40
CA ALA A 51 -1.75 -3.98 4.01
C ALA A 51 -1.15 -3.10 5.12
N PRO A 52 -0.72 -3.69 6.26
CA PRO A 52 -0.05 -2.94 7.32
C PRO A 52 1.30 -2.41 6.85
N CYS A 53 1.51 -1.10 6.97
CA CYS A 53 2.77 -0.46 6.56
C CYS A 53 3.01 0.84 7.33
N ARG A 54 3.82 0.76 8.39
CA ARG A 54 3.99 1.87 9.33
C ARG A 54 4.95 2.98 8.87
N THR A 55 5.81 2.71 7.88
CA THR A 55 6.84 3.66 7.47
C THR A 55 6.98 3.75 5.96
N ILE A 56 7.38 4.92 5.47
CA ILE A 56 7.66 5.13 4.05
C ILE A 56 8.80 4.24 3.53
N ARG A 57 9.77 3.89 4.39
CA ARG A 57 10.87 2.99 4.03
C ARG A 57 10.35 1.56 3.82
N ALA A 58 9.44 1.09 4.69
CA ALA A 58 8.78 -0.20 4.51
C ALA A 58 7.94 -0.21 3.23
N PHE A 59 7.23 0.90 2.94
CA PHE A 59 6.48 1.05 1.70
C PHE A 59 7.38 0.92 0.47
N ARG A 60 8.49 1.67 0.41
CA ARG A 60 9.48 1.56 -0.68
C ARG A 60 10.02 0.14 -0.85
N ARG A 61 10.29 -0.59 0.24
CA ARG A 61 10.75 -1.98 0.18
C ARG A 61 9.65 -2.91 -0.35
N MET A 62 8.42 -2.75 0.12
CA MET A 62 7.27 -3.55 -0.34
C MET A 62 7.05 -3.38 -1.84
N LEU A 63 7.11 -2.14 -2.33
CA LEU A 63 7.04 -1.85 -3.76
C LEU A 63 8.14 -2.54 -4.58
N LYS A 64 9.39 -2.57 -4.07
CA LYS A 64 10.49 -3.28 -4.73
C LYS A 64 10.27 -4.79 -4.79
N LYS A 65 9.66 -5.36 -3.75
CA LYS A 65 9.33 -6.81 -3.68
C LYS A 65 8.13 -7.20 -4.53
N ASN A 66 7.27 -6.24 -4.88
CA ASN A 66 6.04 -6.50 -5.62
C ASN A 66 6.02 -5.67 -6.91
N PRO A 67 6.90 -5.97 -7.90
CA PRO A 67 6.97 -5.23 -9.15
C PRO A 67 5.70 -5.36 -10.01
N GLN A 68 4.89 -6.39 -9.78
CA GLN A 68 3.64 -6.65 -10.50
C GLN A 68 2.48 -5.71 -10.12
N LEU A 69 2.61 -4.95 -9.03
CA LEU A 69 1.54 -4.05 -8.59
C LEU A 69 1.45 -2.80 -9.49
N PRO A 70 0.23 -2.29 -9.76
CA PRO A 70 0.01 -1.17 -10.67
C PRO A 70 0.58 0.13 -10.09
N ARG A 71 1.72 0.58 -10.61
CA ARG A 71 2.28 1.89 -10.24
C ARG A 71 1.33 3.01 -10.70
N GLY A 72 1.25 4.07 -9.91
CA GLY A 72 0.31 5.18 -10.07
C GLY A 72 -0.92 5.10 -9.17
N SER A 73 -1.29 3.90 -8.68
CA SER A 73 -2.51 3.69 -7.89
C SER A 73 -2.28 3.09 -6.51
N ILE A 74 -1.01 2.92 -6.11
CA ILE A 74 -0.66 2.40 -4.78
C ILE A 74 -0.45 3.59 -3.85
N VAL A 75 -1.26 3.65 -2.79
CA VAL A 75 -1.25 4.76 -1.83
C VAL A 75 -0.78 4.23 -0.48
N TRP A 76 0.33 4.79 0.01
CA TRP A 76 0.69 4.70 1.41
C TRP A 76 -0.08 5.76 2.19
N VAL A 77 -1.00 5.28 3.02
CA VAL A 77 -1.95 6.11 3.77
C VAL A 77 -1.31 6.54 5.07
N ASN A 78 -1.36 7.85 5.33
CA ASN A 78 -0.91 8.45 6.57
C ASN A 78 -2.10 8.79 7.47
N ARG A 79 -1.89 8.80 8.78
CA ARG A 79 -2.91 9.26 9.74
C ARG A 79 -3.30 10.72 9.54
N TYR A 80 -2.39 11.54 9.01
CA TYR A 80 -2.64 12.97 8.80
C TYR A 80 -3.03 13.22 7.34
N ILE A 81 -4.15 13.92 7.15
CA ILE A 81 -4.63 14.36 5.84
C ILE A 81 -3.52 15.14 5.12
N GLY A 82 -3.36 14.89 3.81
CA GLY A 82 -2.35 15.54 2.98
C GLY A 82 -0.92 15.04 3.25
N HIS A 83 -0.74 13.91 3.94
CA HIS A 83 0.59 13.31 4.14
C HIS A 83 0.72 11.91 3.52
N ASN A 84 -0.13 11.55 2.56
CA ASN A 84 -0.01 10.27 1.86
C ASN A 84 1.18 10.28 0.89
N ALA A 85 1.56 9.08 0.44
CA ALA A 85 2.51 8.91 -0.66
C ALA A 85 1.93 7.98 -1.72
N ILE A 86 1.97 8.41 -2.98
CA ILE A 86 1.45 7.68 -4.13
C ILE A 86 2.64 7.16 -4.94
N ALA A 87 2.65 5.87 -5.26
CA ALA A 87 3.76 5.21 -5.94
C ALA A 87 3.39 4.74 -7.33
#